data_AF-A0A0S9NF18-F1
#
_entry.id   AF-A0A0S9NF18-F1
#
_cell.length_a   1.000
_cell.length_b   1.000
_cell.length_c   1.000
_cell.angle_alpha   90.00
_cell.angle_beta   90.00
_cell.angle_gamma   90.00
#
_symmetry.space_group_name_H-M   'P 1'
#
loop_
_entity.id
_entity.type
_entity.pdbx_description
1 polymer ?
#
loop_
_entity_poly.entity_id
_entity_poly.type
_entity_poly.pdbx_seq_one_letter_code
_entity_poly.pdbx_strand_id
1 'polypeptide(L)'
;MIRIQDLTGPASALRGYAEDDPQPMADFAISCTLEWETPTIVWVHALRGAGSRKLWREFVEALAERGVREIRARRAEGRRLPRAKPSECGGHFVMLVADLVERPPETGFGGL
;
A
#
# COMPACT_ATOMS: atom_id res chain seq x y z
N MET A 1 -2.53 8.19 10.29
CA MET A 1 -3.08 6.89 10.74
C MET A 1 -3.52 6.03 9.55
N ILE A 2 -3.34 4.70 9.62
CA ILE A 2 -3.90 3.71 8.68
C ILE A 2 -5.04 2.92 9.32
N ARG A 3 -6.14 2.72 8.59
CA ARG A 3 -7.23 1.80 8.96
C ARG A 3 -7.42 0.76 7.87
N ILE A 4 -7.46 -0.51 8.26
CA ILE A 4 -7.73 -1.63 7.36
C ILE A 4 -9.04 -2.27 7.82
N GLN A 5 -10.02 -2.29 6.91
CA GLN A 5 -11.33 -2.91 7.13
C GLN A 5 -11.41 -4.15 6.25
N ASP A 6 -11.53 -5.32 6.88
CA ASP A 6 -11.71 -6.57 6.16
C ASP A 6 -13.10 -6.61 5.50
N LEU A 7 -13.14 -7.07 4.26
CA LEU A 7 -14.35 -7.27 3.47
C LEU A 7 -14.60 -8.78 3.33
N THR A 8 -15.61 -9.15 2.55
CA THR A 8 -15.88 -10.56 2.25
C THR A 8 -14.76 -11.16 1.39
N GLY A 9 -14.29 -12.35 1.75
CA GLY A 9 -13.27 -13.08 0.98
C GLY A 9 -11.85 -12.58 1.26
N PRO A 10 -10.94 -12.59 0.25
CA PRO A 10 -9.54 -12.21 0.45
C PRO A 10 -9.31 -10.69 0.42
N ALA A 11 -10.36 -9.87 0.47
CA ALA A 11 -10.25 -8.43 0.24
C ALA A 11 -10.33 -7.62 1.54
N SER A 12 -9.56 -6.54 1.61
CA SER A 12 -9.67 -5.52 2.65
C SER A 12 -9.64 -4.13 2.01
N ALA A 13 -10.41 -3.18 2.56
CA ALA A 13 -10.28 -1.77 2.22
C ALA A 13 -9.26 -1.11 3.14
N LEU A 14 -8.27 -0.42 2.58
CA LEU A 14 -7.31 0.38 3.33
C LEU A 14 -7.58 1.87 3.11
N ARG A 15 -7.62 2.61 4.22
CA ARG A 15 -7.76 4.07 4.25
C ARG A 15 -6.66 4.66 5.11
N GLY A 16 -5.93 5.61 4.56
CA GLY A 16 -4.93 6.39 5.29
C GLY A 16 -5.38 7.82 5.49
N TYR A 17 -5.21 8.31 6.71
CA TYR A 17 -5.63 9.64 7.16
C TYR A 17 -4.41 10.46 7.53
N ALA A 18 -4.44 11.76 7.22
CA ALA A 18 -3.37 12.69 7.58
C ALA A 18 -3.28 12.87 9.11
N GLU A 19 -4.42 12.79 9.79
CA GLU A 19 -4.56 12.93 11.23
C GLU A 19 -4.33 11.60 11.97
N ASP A 20 -3.95 11.69 13.24
CA ASP A 20 -3.69 10.53 14.09
C ASP A 20 -4.95 9.97 14.74
N ASP A 21 -5.96 10.80 15.00
CA ASP A 21 -7.27 10.36 15.51
C ASP A 21 -8.42 10.91 14.63
N PRO A 22 -8.61 10.34 13.44
CA PRO A 22 -9.57 10.87 12.49
C PRO A 22 -11.01 10.52 12.90
N GLN A 23 -11.89 11.52 12.84
CA GLN A 23 -13.32 11.35 13.04
C GLN A 23 -13.91 10.26 12.10
N PRO A 24 -15.04 9.63 12.43
CA PRO A 24 -15.61 8.52 11.63
C PRO A 24 -15.83 8.81 10.14
N MET A 25 -16.03 10.08 9.78
CA MET A 25 -16.25 10.54 8.39
C MET A 25 -15.14 11.49 7.90
N ALA A 26 -13.95 11.46 8.51
CA ALA A 26 -12.83 12.27 8.05
C ALA A 26 -12.38 11.87 6.64
N ASP A 27 -11.91 12.84 5.87
CA ASP A 27 -11.40 12.61 4.52
C ASP A 27 -10.14 11.73 4.53
N PHE A 28 -10.05 10.81 3.58
CA PHE A 28 -8.89 9.93 3.42
C PHE A 28 -7.83 10.64 2.56
N ALA A 29 -6.59 10.69 3.04
CA ALA A 29 -5.46 11.16 2.26
C ALA A 29 -5.02 10.13 1.20
N ILE A 30 -5.15 8.84 1.52
CA ILE A 30 -4.95 7.73 0.57
C ILE A 30 -6.03 6.67 0.75
N SER A 31 -6.35 5.96 -0.33
CA SER A 31 -7.23 4.79 -0.28
C SER A 31 -6.80 3.74 -1.31
N CYS A 32 -6.95 2.47 -0.96
CA CYS A 32 -6.75 1.35 -1.87
C CYS A 32 -7.54 0.11 -1.44
N THR A 33 -7.61 -0.86 -2.33
CA THR A 33 -8.07 -2.22 -2.01
C THR A 33 -6.86 -3.13 -1.90
N LEU A 34 -6.83 -3.91 -0.82
CA LEU A 34 -5.90 -5.00 -0.60
C LEU A 34 -6.58 -6.32 -0.97
N GLU A 35 -5.91 -7.16 -1.75
CA GLU A 35 -6.38 -8.52 -2.06
C GLU A 35 -5.29 -9.51 -1.69
N TRP A 36 -5.58 -10.40 -0.74
CA TRP A 36 -4.65 -11.38 -0.22
C TRP A 36 -4.55 -12.59 -1.14
N GLU A 37 -3.38 -12.81 -1.73
CA GLU A 37 -3.09 -14.03 -2.49
C GLU A 37 -2.69 -15.17 -1.54
N THR A 38 -1.88 -14.83 -0.53
CA THR A 38 -1.47 -15.71 0.56
C THR A 38 -1.41 -14.89 1.84
N PRO A 39 -1.25 -15.51 3.03
CA PRO A 39 -1.07 -14.75 4.27
C PRO A 39 0.13 -13.79 4.28
N THR A 40 1.07 -13.92 3.33
CA THR A 40 2.28 -13.09 3.26
C THR A 40 2.38 -12.25 1.98
N ILE A 41 1.46 -12.41 1.02
CA ILE A 41 1.49 -11.72 -0.27
C ILE A 41 0.16 -10.99 -0.47
N VAL A 42 0.24 -9.67 -0.69
CA VAL A 42 -0.94 -8.83 -0.89
C VAL A 42 -0.84 -8.05 -2.20
N TRP A 43 -1.94 -7.97 -2.93
CA TRP A 43 -2.10 -7.11 -4.08
C TRP A 43 -2.70 -5.77 -3.69
N VAL A 44 -2.14 -4.68 -4.22
CA VAL A 44 -2.63 -3.30 -4.01
C VAL A 44 -3.29 -2.79 -5.29
N HIS A 45 -4.61 -2.66 -5.23
CA HIS A 45 -5.46 -2.18 -6.31
C HIS A 45 -5.95 -0.76 -6.05
N ALA A 46 -6.20 -0.04 -7.14
CA ALA A 46 -6.89 1.26 -7.13
C ALA A 46 -6.35 2.25 -6.09
N LEU A 47 -5.02 2.28 -5.90
CA LEU A 47 -4.40 3.24 -5.00
C LEU A 47 -4.64 4.68 -5.50
N ARG A 48 -5.29 5.48 -4.66
CA ARG A 48 -5.61 6.89 -4.91
C ARG A 48 -5.09 7.77 -3.77
N GLY A 49 -4.99 9.07 -4.07
CA GLY A 49 -4.60 10.10 -3.11
C GLY A 49 -3.09 10.37 -3.07
N ALA A 50 -2.67 11.14 -2.09
CA ALA A 50 -1.28 11.52 -1.87
C ALA A 50 -0.95 11.36 -0.38
N GLY A 51 -0.03 10.45 -0.08
CA GLY A 51 0.43 10.22 1.28
C GLY A 51 1.69 11.04 1.61
N SER A 52 1.77 11.52 2.85
CA SER A 52 3.01 12.01 3.42
C SER A 52 3.99 10.85 3.68
N ARG A 53 5.29 11.15 3.88
CA ARG A 53 6.28 10.13 4.27
C ARG A 53 5.87 9.36 5.53
N LYS A 54 5.26 10.05 6.50
CA LYS A 54 4.68 9.44 7.71
C LYS A 54 3.61 8.42 7.34
N LEU A 55 2.66 8.81 6.49
CA LEU A 55 1.56 7.93 6.09
C LEU A 55 2.03 6.69 5.31
N TRP A 56 3.09 6.82 4.51
CA TRP A 56 3.68 5.67 3.82
C TRP A 56 4.39 4.72 4.76
N ARG A 57 5.07 5.24 5.77
CA ARG A 57 5.68 4.40 6.80
C ARG A 57 4.58 3.62 7.55
N GLU A 58 3.54 4.31 7.99
CA GLU A 58 2.40 3.66 8.67
C GLU A 58 1.72 2.62 7.77
N PHE A 59 1.61 2.89 6.46
CA PHE A 59 1.07 1.94 5.49
C PHE A 59 1.89 0.64 5.47
N VAL A 60 3.21 0.75 5.41
CA VAL A 60 4.11 -0.40 5.37
C VAL A 60 4.11 -1.13 6.72
N GLU A 61 4.12 -0.41 7.84
CA GLU A 61 4.02 -0.96 9.19
C GLU A 61 2.72 -1.76 9.36
N ALA A 62 1.56 -1.19 8.98
CA ALA A 62 0.27 -1.88 9.08
C ALA A 62 0.20 -3.18 8.25
N LEU A 63 0.88 -3.23 7.10
CA LEU A 63 0.99 -4.45 6.31
C LEU A 63 1.96 -5.46 6.95
N ALA A 64 3.10 -4.99 7.47
CA ALA A 64 4.08 -5.83 8.15
C ALA A 64 3.49 -6.48 9.41
N GLU A 65 2.73 -5.72 10.21
CA GLU A 65 2.02 -6.22 11.40
C GLU A 65 1.01 -7.33 11.07
N ARG A 66 0.44 -7.29 9.86
CA ARG A 66 -0.44 -8.35 9.34
C ARG A 66 0.32 -9.51 8.68
N GLY A 67 1.65 -9.52 8.75
CA GLY A 67 2.50 -10.60 8.22
C GLY A 67 2.82 -10.49 6.73
N VAL A 68 2.49 -9.38 6.06
CA VAL A 68 2.86 -9.15 4.65
C VAL A 68 4.38 -9.09 4.53
N ARG A 69 4.90 -9.81 3.54
CA ARG A 69 6.31 -9.76 3.13
C ARG A 69 6.48 -9.17 1.74
N GLU A 70 5.48 -9.39 0.89
CA GLU A 70 5.50 -8.98 -0.51
C GLU A 70 4.22 -8.23 -0.88
N ILE A 71 4.39 -7.11 -1.57
CA ILE A 71 3.31 -6.30 -2.10
C ILE A 71 3.39 -6.34 -3.62
N ARG A 72 2.28 -6.70 -4.26
CA ARG A 72 2.12 -6.74 -5.72
C ARG A 72 1.21 -5.63 -6.21
N ALA A 73 1.47 -5.14 -7.41
CA ALA A 73 0.65 -4.11 -8.01
C ALA A 73 0.75 -4.10 -9.53
N ARG A 74 -0.40 -3.98 -10.21
CA ARG A 74 -0.47 -3.60 -11.63
C ARG A 74 -0.57 -2.09 -11.74
N ARG A 75 0.16 -1.49 -12.68
CA ARG A 75 0.13 -0.05 -12.92
C ARG A 75 0.10 0.24 -14.41
N ALA A 76 -0.52 1.36 -14.76
CA ALA A 76 -0.43 1.90 -16.10
C ALA A 76 1.03 2.20 -16.44
N GLU A 77 1.34 2.20 -17.73
CA GLU A 77 2.67 2.53 -18.23
C GLU A 77 3.15 3.90 -17.69
N GLY A 78 4.45 4.01 -17.37
CA GLY A 78 5.04 5.20 -16.75
C GLY A 78 4.84 5.31 -15.23
N ARG A 79 3.83 4.65 -14.64
CA ARG A 79 3.57 4.71 -13.20
C ARG A 79 4.26 3.60 -12.45
N ARG A 80 5.12 3.96 -11.50
CA ARG A 80 5.81 3.00 -10.63
C ARG A 80 5.57 3.35 -9.18
N LEU A 81 5.50 2.30 -8.37
CA LEU A 81 5.54 2.43 -6.92
C LEU A 81 7.02 2.52 -6.49
N PRO A 82 7.37 3.27 -5.43
CA PRO A 82 8.73 3.34 -4.96
C PRO A 82 9.30 1.96 -4.67
N ARG A 83 10.55 1.75 -5.10
CA ARG A 83 11.31 0.50 -4.94
C ARG A 83 10.67 -0.74 -5.58
N ALA A 84 9.59 -0.58 -6.33
CA ALA A 84 8.95 -1.69 -7.02
C ALA A 84 9.80 -2.17 -8.20
N LYS A 85 10.02 -3.49 -8.24
CA LYS A 85 10.75 -4.16 -9.32
C LYS A 85 9.72 -4.83 -10.24
N PRO A 86 9.95 -4.89 -11.56
CA PRO A 86 9.12 -5.71 -12.45
C PRO A 86 9.14 -7.16 -11.97
N SER A 87 8.01 -7.86 -12.02
CA SER A 87 7.99 -9.30 -11.80
C SER A 87 8.73 -10.04 -12.91
N GLU A 88 9.33 -11.19 -12.58
CA GLU A 88 10.03 -12.04 -13.56
C GLU A 88 9.09 -12.59 -14.64
N CYS A 89 7.84 -12.87 -14.28
CA CYS A 89 6.79 -13.33 -15.19
C CYS A 89 6.08 -12.20 -15.96
N GLY A 90 6.46 -10.94 -15.72
CA GLY A 90 5.84 -9.77 -16.33
C GLY A 90 4.44 -9.43 -15.80
N GLY A 91 3.92 -8.28 -16.25
CA GLY A 91 2.54 -7.85 -16.03
C GLY A 91 2.22 -7.23 -14.66
N HIS A 92 3.16 -7.22 -13.71
CA HIS A 92 3.01 -6.51 -12.44
C HIS A 92 4.36 -6.09 -11.85
N PHE A 93 4.29 -5.32 -10.77
CA PHE A 93 5.43 -4.93 -9.96
C PHE A 93 5.38 -5.60 -8.60
N VAL A 94 6.56 -5.88 -8.05
CA VAL A 94 6.79 -6.51 -6.76
C VAL A 94 7.58 -5.56 -5.87
N MET A 95 7.15 -5.40 -4.63
CA MET A 95 7.88 -4.68 -3.58
C MET A 95 8.03 -5.59 -2.38
N LEU A 96 9.24 -5.64 -1.82
CA LEU A 96 9.48 -6.31 -0.55
C LEU A 96 9.21 -5.34 0.58
N VAL A 97 8.46 -5.77 1.59
CA VAL A 97 8.15 -4.94 2.77
C VAL A 97 9.45 -4.53 3.49
N ALA A 98 10.41 -5.45 3.58
CA ALA A 98 11.73 -5.16 4.16
C ALA A 98 12.44 -3.99 3.45
N ASP A 99 12.46 -3.97 2.11
CA ASP A 99 13.08 -2.89 1.33
C ASP A 99 12.45 -1.52 1.63
N LEU A 100 11.13 -1.49 1.89
CA LEU A 100 10.39 -0.27 2.21
C LEU A 100 10.61 0.19 3.66
N VAL A 101 10.78 -0.75 4.60
CA VAL A 101 11.11 -0.44 6.01
C VAL A 101 12.53 0.09 6.14
N GLU A 102 13.50 -0.56 5.50
CA GLU A 102 14.91 -0.18 5.57
C GLU A 102 15.18 1.17 4.88
N ARG A 103 14.46 1.44 3.78
CA ARG A 103 14.66 2.63 2.95
C ARG A 103 13.31 3.26 2.58
N PRO A 104 12.62 3.89 3.54
CA PRO A 104 11.32 4.48 3.31
C PRO A 104 11.41 5.51 2.18
N PRO A 105 10.46 5.50 1.25
CA PRO A 105 10.58 6.29 0.04
C PRO A 105 10.54 7.79 0.35
N GLU A 106 11.36 8.57 -0.36
CA GLU A 106 11.46 10.03 -0.17
C GLU A 106 10.21 10.75 -0.68
N THR A 107 9.56 10.17 -1.69
CA THR A 107 8.27 10.59 -2.23
C THR A 107 7.25 9.47 -2.03
N GLY A 108 5.96 9.80 -2.02
CA GLY A 108 4.92 8.79 -1.90
C GLY A 108 4.82 7.83 -3.08
N PHE A 109 3.77 6.99 -3.08
CA PHE A 109 3.25 6.38 -4.31
C PHE A 109 2.65 7.49 -5.21
N GLY A 110 3.49 8.41 -5.68
CA GLY A 110 3.13 9.52 -6.54
C GLY A 110 3.26 9.12 -7.99
N GLY A 111 2.16 9.21 -8.74
CA GLY A 111 2.24 9.29 -10.19
C GLY A 111 2.64 10.70 -10.60
N LEU A 112 3.48 10.78 -11.63
CA LEU A 112 2.95 11.28 -12.89
C LEU A 112 2.47 10.04 -13.66
#